data_AF-A0A920LTD3-F1
#
_entry.id   AF-A0A920LTD3-F1
#
_cell.length_a   1.000
_cell.length_b   1.000
_cell.length_c   1.000
_cell.angle_alpha   90.00
_cell.angle_beta   90.00
_cell.angle_gamma   90.00
#
_symmetry.space_group_name_H-M   'P 1'
#
loop_
_entity.id
_entity.type
_entity.pdbx_description
1 polymer ?
#
loop_
_entity_poly.entity_id
_entity_poly.type
_entity_poly.pdbx_seq_one_letter_code
_entity_poly.pdbx_strand_id
1 'polypeptide(L)'
;MSFISTIGKWHEKLFQNSLFTQKATSLTVTFAIIFGIIAAYMNFQARQINWQLWEQNKEEFFFEDTPLFTTMDAGYFLGIAGYLKSGKTMNEFLSLRSFPDGQIKENRENQPNYPLLYCLN
;
A
#
# COMPACT_ATOMS: atom_id res chain seq x y z
N MET A 1 8.23 4.80 -41.99
CA MET A 1 7.86 3.66 -41.12
C MET A 1 7.16 4.21 -39.88
N SER A 2 6.09 3.58 -39.40
CA SER A 2 5.32 4.06 -38.22
C SER A 2 6.12 3.84 -36.93
N PHE A 3 6.04 4.78 -35.97
CA PHE A 3 6.71 4.72 -34.67
C PHE A 3 6.48 3.39 -33.93
N ILE A 4 5.25 2.86 -33.96
CA ILE A 4 4.87 1.58 -33.37
C ILE A 4 5.66 0.41 -33.98
N SER A 5 5.92 0.45 -35.29
CA SER A 5 6.68 -0.60 -35.99
C SER A 5 8.17 -0.60 -35.62
N THR A 6 8.71 0.57 -35.28
CA THR A 6 10.10 0.71 -34.82
C THR A 6 10.25 0.18 -33.40
N ILE A 7 9.30 0.48 -32.50
CA ILE A 7 9.27 -0.06 -31.14
C ILE A 7 9.12 -1.58 -31.16
N GLY A 8 8.21 -2.11 -31.99
CA GLY A 8 8.00 -3.56 -32.12
C GLY A 8 9.28 -4.29 -32.52
N LYS A 9 9.99 -3.79 -33.54
CA LYS A 9 11.27 -4.38 -33.98
C LYS A 9 12.38 -4.26 -32.95
N TRP A 10 12.44 -3.15 -32.21
CA TRP A 10 13.40 -2.99 -31.11
C TRP A 10 13.14 -3.99 -29.98
N HIS A 11 11.87 -4.14 -29.59
CA HIS A 11 11.43 -5.09 -28.57
C HIS A 11 11.76 -6.53 -28.97
N GLU A 12 11.41 -6.95 -30.19
CA GLU A 12 11.76 -8.29 -30.69
C GLU A 12 13.27 -8.53 -30.71
N LYS A 13 14.07 -7.54 -31.11
CA LYS A 13 15.53 -7.65 -31.14
C LYS A 13 16.14 -7.81 -29.75
N LEU A 14 15.55 -7.21 -28.71
CA LEU A 14 16.00 -7.40 -27.32
C LEU A 14 15.80 -8.83 -26.83
N PHE A 15 14.64 -9.43 -27.13
CA PHE A 15 14.30 -10.77 -26.67
C PHE A 15 14.84 -11.91 -27.55
N GLN A 16 15.32 -11.60 -28.75
CA GLN A 16 16.08 -12.53 -29.60
C GLN A 16 17.56 -12.64 -29.20
N ASN A 17 18.03 -11.83 -28.23
CA ASN A 17 19.41 -11.88 -27.76
C ASN A 17 19.67 -13.19 -27.00
N SER A 18 20.81 -13.84 -27.26
CA SER A 18 21.18 -15.13 -26.66
C SER A 18 21.27 -15.12 -25.14
N LEU A 19 21.39 -13.92 -24.54
CA LEU A 19 21.33 -13.69 -23.09
C LEU A 19 19.93 -13.92 -22.51
N PHE A 20 18.86 -13.61 -23.27
CA PHE A 20 17.46 -13.81 -22.84
C PHE A 20 16.88 -15.14 -23.32
N THR A 21 17.42 -15.73 -24.38
CA THR A 21 17.02 -17.07 -24.86
C THR A 21 17.88 -18.19 -24.26
N GLN A 22 18.73 -17.90 -23.29
CA GLN A 22 19.54 -18.90 -22.61
C GLN A 22 18.61 -19.88 -21.88
N LYS A 23 18.70 -21.17 -22.22
CA LYS A 23 17.95 -22.21 -21.50
C LYS A 23 18.30 -22.11 -20.02
N ALA A 24 17.28 -22.07 -19.18
CA ALA A 24 17.47 -22.09 -17.73
C ALA A 24 18.18 -23.39 -17.36
N THR A 25 19.47 -23.27 -17.04
CA THR A 25 20.30 -24.37 -16.55
C THR A 25 20.14 -24.44 -15.03
N SER A 26 20.39 -25.61 -14.41
CA SER A 26 20.37 -25.76 -12.94
C SER A 26 21.15 -24.63 -12.23
N LEU A 27 22.32 -24.26 -12.76
CA LEU A 27 23.14 -23.15 -12.24
C LEU A 27 22.43 -21.78 -12.26
N THR A 28 21.71 -21.45 -13.34
CA THR A 28 21.00 -20.16 -13.42
C THR A 28 19.82 -20.12 -12.43
N VAL A 29 19.17 -21.25 -12.20
CA VAL A 29 18.11 -21.38 -11.18
C VAL A 29 18.70 -21.24 -9.78
N THR A 30 19.83 -21.88 -9.50
CA THR A 30 20.55 -21.73 -8.22
C THR A 30 20.92 -20.28 -7.95
N PHE A 31 21.47 -19.57 -8.95
CA PHE A 31 21.78 -18.15 -8.79
C PHE A 31 20.53 -17.30 -8.56
N ALA A 32 19.43 -17.57 -9.29
CA ALA A 32 18.18 -16.86 -9.08
C ALA A 32 17.64 -17.03 -7.65
N ILE A 33 17.74 -18.23 -7.09
CA ILE A 33 17.34 -18.50 -5.69
C ILE A 33 18.26 -17.75 -4.72
N ILE A 34 19.58 -17.82 -4.91
CA ILE A 34 20.54 -17.12 -4.05
C ILE A 34 20.29 -15.61 -4.08
N PHE A 35 20.15 -15.03 -5.26
CA PHE A 35 19.84 -13.60 -5.41
C PHE A 35 18.48 -13.26 -4.82
N GLY A 36 17.48 -14.13 -4.94
CA GLY A 36 16.18 -13.97 -4.29
C GLY A 36 16.29 -13.91 -2.76
N ILE A 37 17.08 -14.80 -2.16
CA ILE A 37 17.34 -14.80 -0.71
C ILE A 37 18.07 -13.53 -0.29
N ILE A 38 19.10 -13.13 -1.02
CA ILE A 38 19.85 -11.89 -0.75
C ILE A 38 18.92 -10.68 -0.82
N ALA A 39 18.09 -10.59 -1.87
CA ALA A 39 17.12 -9.52 -2.03
C ALA A 39 16.09 -9.49 -0.89
N ALA A 40 15.56 -10.65 -0.50
CA ALA A 40 14.63 -10.75 0.64
C ALA A 40 15.29 -10.28 1.94
N TYR A 41 16.54 -10.69 2.20
CA TYR A 41 17.29 -10.25 3.37
C TYR A 41 17.54 -8.75 3.38
N MET A 42 17.95 -8.16 2.25
CA MET A 42 18.15 -6.72 2.13
C MET A 42 16.86 -5.94 2.37
N ASN A 43 15.73 -6.40 1.83
CA ASN A 43 14.41 -5.79 2.07
C ASN A 43 14.01 -5.89 3.55
N PHE A 44 14.25 -7.04 4.18
CA PHE A 44 14.03 -7.21 5.61
C PHE A 44 14.88 -6.25 6.43
N GLN A 45 16.18 -6.13 6.13
CA GLN A 45 17.09 -5.22 6.81
C GLN A 45 16.67 -3.75 6.67
N ALA A 46 16.29 -3.32 5.46
CA ALA A 46 15.75 -1.97 5.25
C ALA A 46 14.53 -1.69 6.14
N ARG A 47 13.64 -2.68 6.31
CA ARG A 47 12.48 -2.54 7.21
C ARG A 47 12.89 -2.45 8.68
N GLN A 48 13.90 -3.20 9.10
CA GLN A 48 14.44 -3.12 10.47
C GLN A 48 15.05 -1.74 10.76
N ILE A 49 15.80 -1.17 9.81
CA ILE A 49 16.36 0.19 9.95
C ILE A 49 15.23 1.21 10.08
N ASN A 50 14.19 1.12 9.23
CA ASN A 50 13.01 1.99 9.37
C ASN A 50 12.35 1.84 10.74
N TRP A 51 12.23 0.62 11.26
CA TRP A 51 11.66 0.37 12.58
C TRP A 51 12.49 1.03 13.70
N GLN A 52 13.82 0.87 13.65
CA GLN A 52 14.72 1.52 14.61
C GLN A 52 14.60 3.04 14.58
N LEU A 53 14.48 3.62 13.39
CA LEU A 53 14.29 5.06 13.23
C LEU A 53 12.96 5.52 13.85
N TRP A 54 11.87 4.78 13.65
CA TRP A 54 10.57 5.10 14.24
C TRP A 54 10.61 5.00 15.77
N GLU A 55 11.22 3.94 16.30
CA GLU A 55 11.34 3.73 17.75
C GLU A 55 12.18 4.83 18.43
N GLN A 56 13.16 5.38 17.72
CA GLN A 56 13.96 6.53 18.19
C GLN A 56 13.18 7.86 18.14
N ASN A 57 12.23 8.00 17.20
CA ASN A 57 11.48 9.23 16.94
C ASN A 57 9.97 9.00 17.19
N LYS A 58 9.62 8.51 18.39
CA LYS A 58 8.23 8.12 18.70
C LYS A 58 7.24 9.26 18.55
N GLU A 59 7.63 10.49 18.87
CA GLU A 59 6.76 11.66 18.77
C GLU A 59 6.22 11.90 17.35
N GLU A 60 6.94 11.47 16.31
CA GLU A 60 6.55 11.64 14.91
C GLU A 60 5.87 10.40 14.33
N PHE A 61 6.35 9.20 14.71
CA PHE A 61 5.94 7.95 14.07
C PHE A 61 4.97 7.10 14.89
N PHE A 62 4.63 7.51 16.11
CA PHE A 62 3.71 6.78 16.98
C PHE A 62 2.57 7.67 17.44
N PHE A 63 1.39 7.06 17.56
CA PHE A 63 0.29 7.60 18.34
C PHE A 63 0.16 6.71 19.58
N GLU A 64 0.45 7.29 20.75
CA GLU A 64 0.64 6.53 22.00
C GLU A 64 1.71 5.44 21.80
N ASP A 65 1.36 4.16 21.99
CA ASP A 65 2.25 3.01 21.78
C ASP A 65 2.03 2.32 20.42
N THR A 66 1.21 2.91 19.54
CA THR A 66 0.88 2.32 18.24
C THR A 66 1.65 3.02 17.11
N PRO A 67 2.44 2.28 16.30
CA PRO A 67 3.13 2.88 15.16
C PRO A 67 2.11 3.36 14.11
N LEU A 68 2.30 4.59 13.66
CA LEU A 68 1.51 5.18 12.58
C LEU A 68 1.85 4.55 11.23
N PHE A 69 0.88 4.57 10.34
CA PHE A 69 1.09 4.12 8.96
C PHE A 69 1.82 5.19 8.16
N THR A 70 2.75 4.76 7.32
CA THR A 70 3.46 5.64 6.38
C THR A 70 2.69 5.89 5.09
N THR A 71 1.54 5.25 4.90
CA THR A 71 0.72 5.41 3.70
C THR A 71 -0.69 5.85 4.05
N MET A 72 -1.19 6.83 3.30
CA MET A 72 -2.51 7.45 3.52
C MET A 72 -3.67 6.46 3.33
N ASP A 73 -3.47 5.43 2.50
CA ASP A 73 -4.46 4.39 2.20
C ASP A 73 -4.59 3.32 3.30
N ALA A 74 -3.66 3.24 4.26
CA ALA A 74 -3.73 2.24 5.33
C ALA A 74 -5.00 2.40 6.17
N GLY A 75 -5.41 3.64 6.47
CA GLY A 75 -6.66 3.93 7.17
C GLY A 75 -7.90 3.51 6.37
N TYR A 76 -7.83 3.53 5.04
CA TYR A 76 -8.91 3.02 4.18
C TYR A 76 -9.09 1.52 4.39
N PHE A 77 -8.02 0.73 4.33
CA PHE A 77 -8.08 -0.72 4.49
C PHE A 77 -8.40 -1.16 5.92
N LEU A 78 -7.84 -0.48 6.92
CA LEU A 78 -8.20 -0.72 8.31
C LEU A 78 -9.67 -0.46 8.60
N GLY A 79 -10.23 0.61 8.03
CA GLY A 79 -11.65 0.90 8.15
C GLY A 79 -12.52 -0.24 7.61
N ILE A 80 -12.17 -0.82 6.45
CA ILE A 80 -12.86 -1.99 5.90
C ILE A 80 -12.75 -3.17 6.86
N ALA A 81 -11.53 -3.46 7.31
CA ALA A 81 -11.27 -4.58 8.22
C ALA A 81 -12.06 -4.45 9.53
N GLY A 82 -12.14 -3.24 10.09
CA GLY A 82 -12.95 -2.93 11.27
C GLY A 82 -14.45 -3.17 11.04
N TYR A 83 -14.98 -2.72 9.90
CA TYR A 83 -16.37 -2.93 9.52
C TYR A 83 -16.70 -4.42 9.39
N LEU A 84 -15.90 -5.15 8.63
CA LEU A 84 -16.07 -6.60 8.46
C LEU A 84 -15.94 -7.34 9.80
N LYS A 85 -14.98 -6.96 10.64
CA LYS A 85 -14.80 -7.54 11.99
C LYS A 85 -16.02 -7.29 12.89
N SER A 86 -16.69 -6.16 12.75
CA SER A 86 -17.92 -5.83 13.49
C SER A 86 -19.20 -6.47 12.92
N GLY A 87 -19.09 -7.31 11.89
CA GLY A 87 -20.23 -7.96 11.24
C GLY A 87 -20.95 -7.09 10.21
N LYS A 88 -20.43 -5.90 9.92
CA LYS A 88 -20.95 -5.01 8.87
C LYS A 88 -20.39 -5.39 7.50
N THR A 89 -21.08 -4.96 6.46
CA THR A 89 -20.74 -5.23 5.05
C THR A 89 -19.86 -4.12 4.45
N MET A 90 -19.17 -4.47 3.36
CA MET A 90 -18.40 -3.52 2.56
C MET A 90 -19.27 -2.38 2.00
N ASN A 91 -20.52 -2.66 1.65
CA ASN A 91 -21.44 -1.65 1.12
C ASN A 91 -21.79 -0.59 2.17
N GLU A 92 -21.98 -1.01 3.42
CA GLU A 92 -22.20 -0.07 4.53
C GLU A 92 -21.00 0.86 4.73
N PHE A 93 -19.79 0.32 4.66
CA PHE A 93 -18.58 1.11 4.74
C PHE A 93 -18.43 2.12 3.59
N LEU A 94 -18.68 1.69 2.35
CA LEU A 94 -18.63 2.57 1.18
C LEU A 94 -19.70 3.66 1.23
N SER A 95 -20.87 3.37 1.81
CA SER A 95 -21.97 4.34 1.92
C SER A 95 -21.60 5.55 2.77
N LEU A 96 -20.75 5.38 3.80
CA LEU A 96 -20.27 6.48 4.66
C LEU A 96 -19.27 7.40 3.95
N ARG A 97 -18.63 6.90 2.90
CA ARG A 97 -17.64 7.65 2.10
C ARG A 97 -18.23 8.27 0.84
N SER A 98 -19.53 8.09 0.61
CA SER A 98 -20.24 8.82 -0.43
C SER A 98 -20.39 10.29 0.00
N PHE A 99 -19.86 11.22 -0.78
CA PHE A 99 -20.08 12.65 -0.57
C PHE A 99 -21.19 13.13 -1.53
N PRO A 100 -22.15 13.95 -1.07
CA PRO A 100 -22.35 14.43 0.31
C PRO A 100 -23.14 13.47 1.22
N ASP A 101 -23.78 12.44 0.66
CA ASP A 101 -24.87 11.70 1.32
C ASP A 101 -24.44 10.87 2.56
N GLY A 102 -23.21 10.38 2.58
CA GLY A 102 -22.63 9.61 3.69
C GLY A 102 -22.40 10.44 4.95
N GLN A 103 -21.99 11.71 4.81
CA GLN A 103 -21.80 12.63 5.94
C GLN A 103 -23.13 12.98 6.63
N ILE A 104 -24.24 13.02 5.88
CA ILE A 104 -25.56 13.37 6.41
C ILE A 104 -26.17 12.20 7.21
N LYS A 105 -25.76 10.95 6.93
CA LYS A 105 -26.21 9.76 7.67
C LYS A 105 -25.48 9.59 9.00
N GLU A 106 -24.15 9.74 9.00
CA GLU A 106 -23.33 9.64 10.22
C GLU A 106 -23.69 10.75 11.23
N ASN A 107 -23.87 12.00 10.76
CA ASN A 107 -24.31 13.12 11.61
C ASN A 107 -25.72 12.96 12.17
N ARG A 108 -26.57 12.07 11.62
CA ARG A 108 -27.93 11.81 12.11
C ARG A 108 -27.98 10.67 13.13
N GLU A 109 -27.14 9.65 13.00
CA GLU A 109 -27.05 8.55 13.97
C GLU A 109 -26.21 8.91 15.21
N ASN A 110 -25.21 9.77 15.06
CA ASN A 110 -24.31 10.18 16.16
C ASN A 110 -24.56 11.62 16.64
N GLN A 111 -25.81 12.05 16.85
CA GLN A 111 -26.08 13.32 17.57
C GLN A 111 -26.09 13.11 19.09
N PRO A 112 -25.01 13.40 19.84
CA PRO A 112 -25.15 13.88 21.20
C PRO A 112 -25.60 15.35 21.16
N ASN A 113 -26.59 15.69 21.98
CA ASN A 113 -27.10 17.05 22.15
C ASN A 113 -26.04 17.95 22.80
N TYR A 114 -25.17 18.59 22.00
CA TYR A 114 -24.34 19.72 22.43
C TYR A 114 -24.16 20.77 21.33
N PRO A 115 -24.08 22.06 21.70
CA PRO A 115 -24.20 23.18 20.77
C PRO A 115 -22.97 23.31 19.86
N LEU A 116 -23.24 23.62 18.60
CA LEU A 116 -22.27 23.89 17.53
C LEU A 116 -21.32 25.03 17.93
N LEU A 117 -20.07 24.69 18.20
CA LEU A 117 -18.96 25.65 18.19
C LEU A 117 -18.38 25.67 16.78
N TYR A 118 -18.68 26.77 16.09
CA TYR A 118 -18.09 27.20 14.84
C TYR A 118 -16.55 27.15 14.92
N CYS A 119 -15.90 26.49 13.96
CA CYS A 119 -14.48 26.70 13.72
C CYS A 119 -14.28 28.13 13.22
N LEU A 120 -13.66 28.95 14.07
CA LEU A 120 -13.10 30.26 13.77
C LEU A 120 -11.79 30.11 12.99
N ASN A 121 -11.67 30.95 11.95
CA ASN A 121 -10.48 31.43 11.22
C ASN A 121 -9.54 30.41 10.55
#